data_AF-A0A8S2FWK6-F1
#
_entry.id   AF-A0A8S2FWK6-F1
#
_cell.length_a   1.000
_cell.length_b   1.000
_cell.length_c   1.000
_cell.angle_alpha   90.00
_cell.angle_beta   90.00
_cell.angle_gamma   90.00
#
_symmetry.space_group_name_H-M   'P 1'
#
loop_
_entity.id
_entity.type
_entity.pdbx_description
1 polymer ?
#
loop_
_entity_poly.entity_id
_entity_poly.type
_entity_poly.pdbx_seq_one_letter_code
_entity_poly.pdbx_strand_id
1 'polypeptide(L)'
;MMFGDLEKHAGKWDSSTTFLKEGISGGPLIIFDQQNHVLISSFSEFMSTSMSHRGFRGGSIEFGIMGSIDPIPSNYSNSFIVYYGNKGINDAVYNWGLTLRKYYNKTENNLLNDLTINYLEAFIRLLRSHLKGAASIEPHFGDSAQAGLMCLREKTH
;
A
#
# COMPACT_ATOMS: atom_id res chain seq x y z
N MET A 1 -11.53 -28.63 -13.93
CA MET A 1 -10.39 -28.39 -13.03
C MET A 1 -9.49 -27.37 -13.71
N MET A 2 -9.48 -26.12 -13.24
CA MET A 2 -8.62 -25.05 -13.75
C MET A 2 -7.77 -24.58 -12.57
N PHE A 3 -6.47 -24.89 -12.62
CA PHE A 3 -5.48 -24.31 -11.72
C PHE A 3 -5.05 -22.98 -12.31
N GLY A 4 -5.16 -21.90 -11.54
CA GLY A 4 -4.60 -20.61 -11.90
C GLY A 4 -5.48 -19.47 -11.44
N ASP A 5 -4.91 -18.62 -10.58
CA ASP A 5 -5.33 -17.24 -10.34
C ASP A 5 -6.31 -16.93 -9.21
N LEU A 6 -6.47 -17.82 -8.23
CA LEU A 6 -7.39 -17.61 -7.11
C LEU A 6 -6.80 -16.85 -5.90
N GLU A 7 -5.51 -16.48 -5.91
CA GLU A 7 -4.86 -15.83 -4.76
C GLU A 7 -3.74 -14.85 -5.16
N LYS A 8 -4.01 -13.92 -6.07
CA LYS A 8 -3.02 -12.88 -6.42
C LYS A 8 -2.86 -11.87 -5.27
N HIS A 9 -1.68 -11.86 -4.65
CA HIS A 9 -1.23 -10.82 -3.71
C HIS A 9 -0.63 -9.59 -4.41
N ALA A 10 -0.08 -9.79 -5.60
CA ALA A 10 0.50 -8.77 -6.45
C ALA A 10 0.55 -9.31 -7.88
N GLY A 11 0.45 -8.43 -8.87
CA GLY A 11 0.58 -8.81 -10.27
C GLY A 11 -0.24 -7.93 -11.20
N LYS A 12 -0.19 -8.24 -12.50
CA LYS A 12 -1.07 -7.62 -13.49
C LYS A 12 -2.47 -8.17 -13.32
N TRP A 13 -3.41 -7.27 -13.03
CA TRP A 13 -4.84 -7.58 -13.06
C TRP A 13 -5.40 -7.27 -14.43
N ASP A 14 -6.31 -8.11 -14.90
CA ASP A 14 -7.02 -7.95 -16.16
C ASP A 14 -8.47 -8.44 -16.00
N SER A 15 -9.23 -8.44 -17.10
CA SER A 15 -10.63 -8.88 -17.11
C SER A 15 -10.83 -10.36 -16.73
N SER A 16 -9.75 -11.15 -16.65
CA SER A 16 -9.78 -12.55 -16.20
C SER A 16 -9.48 -12.70 -14.70
N THR A 17 -9.02 -11.65 -14.02
CA THR A 17 -8.78 -11.67 -12.57
C THR A 17 -10.11 -11.74 -11.83
N THR A 18 -10.37 -12.88 -11.19
CA THR A 18 -11.62 -13.17 -10.50
C THR A 18 -11.59 -12.90 -9.01
N PHE A 19 -10.40 -12.82 -8.40
CA PHE A 19 -10.24 -12.68 -6.95
C PHE A 19 -9.06 -11.76 -6.61
N LEU A 20 -9.31 -10.79 -5.72
CA LEU A 20 -8.29 -10.03 -5.02
C LEU A 20 -8.22 -10.57 -3.59
N LYS A 21 -7.04 -10.62 -2.98
CA LYS A 21 -6.91 -11.08 -1.60
C LYS A 21 -7.45 -10.02 -0.64
N GLU A 22 -8.40 -10.43 0.19
CA GLU A 22 -9.18 -9.59 1.12
C GLU A 22 -8.89 -9.97 2.59
N GLY A 23 -9.60 -9.36 3.54
CA GLY A 23 -9.59 -9.81 4.93
C GLY A 23 -8.34 -9.43 5.72
N ILE A 24 -7.98 -10.28 6.70
CA ILE A 24 -6.82 -10.12 7.60
C ILE A 24 -5.47 -10.24 6.89
N SER A 25 -5.48 -10.82 5.69
CA SER A 25 -4.30 -10.94 4.82
C SER A 25 -4.18 -9.76 3.84
N GLY A 26 -5.11 -8.80 3.91
CA GLY A 26 -5.10 -7.58 3.12
C GLY A 26 -4.08 -6.58 3.65
N GLY A 27 -3.44 -5.85 2.74
CA GLY A 27 -2.50 -4.77 3.06
C GLY A 27 -2.82 -3.53 2.23
N PRO A 28 -1.87 -2.57 2.14
CA PRO A 28 -2.00 -1.44 1.23
C PRO A 28 -2.30 -1.92 -0.20
N LEU A 29 -3.35 -1.37 -0.81
CA LEU A 29 -3.69 -1.61 -2.21
C LEU A 29 -2.88 -0.66 -3.07
N ILE A 30 -2.12 -1.18 -4.03
CA ILE A 30 -1.36 -0.36 -4.98
C ILE A 30 -1.76 -0.73 -6.39
N ILE A 31 -2.31 0.24 -7.11
CA ILE A 31 -2.62 0.16 -8.55
C ILE A 31 -1.61 1.04 -9.26
N PHE A 32 -0.92 0.51 -10.26
CA PHE A 32 0.10 1.29 -10.97
C PHE A 32 0.25 0.84 -12.42
N ASP A 33 0.68 1.78 -13.26
CA ASP A 33 1.22 1.53 -14.58
C ASP A 33 2.71 1.96 -14.64
N GLN A 34 3.26 2.20 -15.82
CA GLN A 34 4.66 2.61 -15.97
C GLN A 34 4.99 3.92 -15.23
N GLN A 35 4.03 4.84 -15.10
CA GLN A 35 4.24 6.19 -14.55
C GLN A 35 3.20 6.51 -13.48
N ASN A 36 1.93 6.19 -13.71
CA ASN A 36 0.84 6.49 -12.82
C ASN A 36 0.72 5.46 -11.70
N HIS A 37 0.28 5.92 -10.54
CA HIS A 37 0.03 5.06 -9.41
C HIS A 37 -1.06 5.62 -8.50
N VAL A 38 -1.71 4.71 -7.79
CA VAL A 38 -2.62 4.98 -6.68
C VAL A 38 -2.31 3.96 -5.59
N LEU A 39 -1.95 4.43 -4.40
CA LEU A 39 -1.78 3.64 -3.19
C LEU A 39 -2.87 4.03 -2.22
N ILE A 40 -3.65 3.05 -1.78
CA ILE A 40 -4.70 3.19 -0.78
C ILE A 40 -4.32 2.32 0.41
N SER A 41 -4.29 2.91 1.60
CA SER A 41 -3.96 2.19 2.82
C SER A 41 -4.73 2.75 3.99
N SER A 42 -4.98 1.90 4.99
CA SER A 42 -5.37 2.36 6.32
C SER A 42 -4.31 3.33 6.83
N PHE A 43 -4.74 4.43 7.43
CA PHE A 43 -3.85 5.41 8.04
C PHE A 43 -3.87 5.32 9.57
N SER A 44 -4.95 4.78 10.13
CA SER A 44 -5.11 4.41 11.53
C SER A 44 -5.63 2.98 11.63
N GLU A 45 -5.50 2.36 12.80
CA GLU A 45 -6.10 1.04 13.08
C GLU A 45 -5.85 0.00 11.98
N PHE A 46 -4.58 -0.17 11.58
CA PHE A 46 -4.16 -0.98 10.42
C PHE A 46 -4.70 -2.42 10.43
N MET A 47 -4.92 -3.00 11.61
CA MET A 47 -5.40 -4.38 11.77
C MET A 47 -6.92 -4.49 11.86
N SER A 48 -7.65 -3.36 12.01
CA SER A 48 -9.12 -3.36 12.07
C SER A 48 -9.76 -3.07 10.72
N THR A 49 -8.97 -2.72 9.72
CA THR A 49 -9.46 -2.33 8.41
C THR A 49 -9.25 -3.46 7.42
N SER A 50 -10.25 -3.74 6.60
CA SER A 50 -10.16 -4.70 5.51
C SER A 50 -10.69 -4.11 4.22
N MET A 51 -10.25 -4.74 3.14
CA MET A 51 -10.69 -4.48 1.78
C MET A 51 -11.54 -5.66 1.33
N SER A 52 -12.69 -5.38 0.72
CA SER A 52 -13.51 -6.39 0.04
C SER A 52 -13.74 -5.99 -1.42
N HIS A 53 -13.73 -6.96 -2.32
CA HIS A 53 -14.05 -6.76 -3.73
C HIS A 53 -15.48 -7.20 -3.99
N ARG A 54 -16.30 -6.27 -4.46
CA ARG A 54 -17.72 -6.49 -4.75
C ARG A 54 -17.97 -6.55 -6.25
N GLY A 55 -18.52 -7.67 -6.71
CA GLY A 55 -18.91 -7.92 -8.09
C GLY A 55 -18.00 -8.91 -8.82
N PHE A 56 -18.47 -9.45 -9.95
CA PHE A 56 -17.68 -10.35 -10.80
C PHE A 56 -17.14 -9.56 -12.01
N ARG A 57 -15.81 -9.44 -12.11
CA ARG A 57 -15.04 -8.74 -13.17
C ARG A 57 -15.22 -7.21 -13.20
N GLY A 58 -14.12 -6.47 -13.00
CA GLY A 58 -14.12 -5.00 -13.00
C GLY A 58 -14.87 -4.37 -11.83
N GLY A 59 -15.01 -5.12 -10.73
CA GLY A 59 -15.84 -4.77 -9.59
C GLY A 59 -15.35 -3.57 -8.78
N SER A 60 -16.15 -3.20 -7.78
CA SER A 60 -15.82 -2.13 -6.85
C SER A 60 -14.94 -2.66 -5.72
N ILE A 61 -14.01 -1.84 -5.26
CA ILE A 61 -13.23 -2.14 -4.06
C ILE A 61 -13.83 -1.32 -2.91
N GLU A 62 -14.25 -2.03 -1.88
CA GLU A 62 -14.81 -1.46 -0.66
C GLU A 62 -13.74 -1.55 0.43
N PHE A 63 -13.59 -0.49 1.22
CA PHE A 63 -12.71 -0.44 2.38
C PHE A 63 -13.54 -0.15 3.62
N GLY A 64 -13.30 -0.89 4.70
CA GLY A 64 -14.10 -0.75 5.91
C GLY A 64 -13.53 -1.49 7.10
N ILE A 65 -14.27 -1.48 8.20
CA ILE A 65 -13.88 -2.18 9.42
C ILE A 65 -14.14 -3.67 9.23
N MET A 66 -13.17 -4.50 9.60
CA MET A 66 -13.26 -5.95 9.51
C MET A 66 -14.05 -6.53 10.68
N GLY A 67 -15.14 -7.24 10.38
CA GLY A 67 -15.88 -8.07 11.33
C GLY A 67 -17.30 -7.61 11.61
N SER A 68 -18.10 -8.52 12.17
CA SER A 68 -19.43 -8.25 12.74
C SER A 68 -19.25 -7.56 14.09
N ILE A 69 -18.97 -6.26 14.06
CA ILE A 69 -18.87 -5.44 15.27
C ILE A 69 -20.28 -4.95 15.64
N ASP A 70 -20.71 -5.30 16.85
CA ASP A 70 -21.87 -4.73 17.53
C ASP A 70 -21.40 -4.06 18.84
N PRO A 71 -21.84 -2.83 19.15
CA PRO A 71 -21.89 -1.64 18.31
C PRO A 71 -20.53 -0.91 18.25
N ILE A 72 -20.31 -0.10 17.21
CA ILE A 72 -19.12 0.77 17.11
C ILE A 72 -19.10 1.74 18.31
N PRO A 73 -18.02 1.79 19.11
CA PRO A 73 -17.94 2.69 20.25
C PRO A 73 -18.13 4.15 19.85
N SER A 74 -18.84 4.91 20.70
CA SER A 74 -18.90 6.37 20.54
C SER A 74 -17.47 6.93 20.50
N ASN A 75 -17.15 7.72 19.47
CA ASN A 75 -15.82 8.29 19.18
C ASN A 75 -14.81 7.37 18.48
N TYR A 76 -15.21 6.21 17.96
CA TYR A 76 -14.35 5.47 17.03
C TYR A 76 -14.09 6.31 15.77
N SER A 77 -12.84 6.32 15.29
CA SER A 77 -12.48 6.95 14.02
C SER A 77 -11.54 6.04 13.25
N ASN A 78 -11.82 5.87 11.96
CA ASN A 78 -10.92 5.19 11.06
C ASN A 78 -10.58 6.12 9.89
N SER A 79 -9.30 6.22 9.59
CA SER A 79 -8.76 7.11 8.58
C SER A 79 -8.00 6.33 7.53
N PHE A 80 -8.09 6.78 6.29
CA PHE A 80 -7.40 6.21 5.14
C PHE A 80 -6.49 7.26 4.51
N ILE A 81 -5.38 6.80 3.95
CA ILE A 81 -4.50 7.61 3.14
C ILE A 81 -4.58 7.14 1.69
N VAL A 82 -4.76 8.11 0.79
CA VAL A 82 -4.67 7.90 -0.64
C VAL A 82 -3.50 8.70 -1.18
N TYR A 83 -2.56 8.01 -1.79
CA TYR A 83 -1.43 8.60 -2.47
C TYR A 83 -1.55 8.33 -3.95
N TYR A 84 -1.51 9.37 -4.78
CA TYR A 84 -1.57 9.23 -6.23
C TYR A 84 -0.59 10.17 -6.90
N GLY A 85 -0.10 9.75 -8.07
CA GLY A 85 0.92 10.49 -8.79
C GLY A 85 1.31 9.81 -10.08
N ASN A 86 2.27 10.41 -10.78
CA ASN A 86 2.74 10.00 -12.10
C ASN A 86 4.26 9.77 -12.15
N LYS A 87 4.89 9.52 -11.00
CA LYS A 87 6.35 9.33 -10.84
C LYS A 87 6.76 7.88 -10.56
N GLY A 88 5.88 6.95 -10.87
CA GLY A 88 6.05 5.51 -10.66
C GLY A 88 5.82 5.08 -9.21
N ILE A 89 5.69 3.77 -9.03
CA ILE A 89 5.34 3.16 -7.74
C ILE A 89 6.35 3.46 -6.60
N ASN A 90 7.63 3.64 -6.93
CA ASN A 90 8.66 3.89 -5.92
C ASN A 90 8.42 5.21 -5.19
N ASP A 91 7.99 6.24 -5.91
CA ASP A 91 7.63 7.54 -5.33
C ASP A 91 6.42 7.39 -4.39
N ALA A 92 5.43 6.60 -4.80
CA ALA A 92 4.25 6.29 -4.00
C ALA A 92 4.60 5.66 -2.65
N VAL A 93 5.36 4.58 -2.69
CA VAL A 93 5.74 3.81 -1.50
C VAL A 93 6.65 4.63 -0.59
N TYR A 94 7.58 5.39 -1.16
CA TYR A 94 8.50 6.24 -0.40
C TYR A 94 7.76 7.31 0.39
N ASN A 95 6.91 8.10 -0.28
CA ASN A 95 6.20 9.19 0.36
C ASN A 95 5.10 8.71 1.31
N TRP A 96 4.44 7.59 1.00
CA TRP A 96 3.55 6.91 1.94
C TRP A 96 4.29 6.55 3.23
N GLY A 97 5.46 5.90 3.12
CA GLY A 97 6.29 5.54 4.27
C GLY A 97 6.78 6.76 5.06
N LEU A 98 7.24 7.82 4.38
CA LEU A 98 7.62 9.08 5.04
C LEU A 98 6.46 9.71 5.79
N THR A 99 5.27 9.71 5.20
CA THR A 99 4.06 10.28 5.82
C THR A 99 3.70 9.53 7.09
N LEU A 100 3.69 8.19 7.05
CA LEU A 100 3.46 7.36 8.23
C LEU A 100 4.49 7.62 9.33
N ARG A 101 5.77 7.70 8.97
CA ARG A 101 6.85 7.96 9.93
C ARG A 101 6.68 9.32 10.61
N LYS A 102 6.37 10.36 9.82
CA LYS A 102 6.15 11.71 10.34
C LYS A 102 4.93 11.77 11.25
N TYR A 103 3.82 11.15 10.85
CA TYR A 103 2.58 11.14 11.62
C TYR A 103 2.72 10.40 12.96
N TYR A 104 3.37 9.23 12.96
CA TYR A 104 3.57 8.41 14.16
C TYR A 104 4.85 8.77 14.94
N ASN A 105 5.49 9.89 14.62
CA ASN A 105 6.72 10.37 15.24
C ASN A 105 7.82 9.28 15.34
N LYS A 106 7.98 8.48 14.28
CA LYS A 106 8.98 7.41 14.19
C LYS A 106 10.27 7.96 13.61
N THR A 107 11.36 7.87 14.39
CA THR A 107 12.70 8.32 14.00
C THR A 107 13.44 7.27 13.16
N GLU A 108 14.52 7.70 12.50
CA GLU A 108 15.42 6.80 11.75
C GLU A 108 16.20 5.85 12.63
N ASN A 109 16.27 6.11 13.94
CA ASN A 109 17.01 5.28 14.88
C ASN A 109 16.52 3.83 14.86
N ASN A 110 15.21 3.60 14.68
CA ASN A 110 14.68 2.23 14.56
C ASN A 110 15.13 1.55 13.27
N LEU A 111 15.34 2.30 12.19
CA LEU A 111 15.76 1.79 10.90
C LEU A 111 17.26 1.52 10.88
N LEU A 112 18.06 2.42 11.46
CA LEU A 112 19.51 2.27 11.61
C LEU A 112 19.90 1.15 12.58
N ASN A 113 19.09 0.91 13.61
CA ASN A 113 19.35 -0.15 14.59
C ASN A 113 18.73 -1.50 14.17
N ASP A 114 17.93 -1.56 13.12
CA ASP A 114 17.39 -2.81 12.59
C ASP A 114 18.44 -3.50 11.72
N LEU A 115 19.15 -4.44 12.33
CA LEU A 115 20.18 -5.24 11.67
C LEU A 115 19.60 -5.98 10.46
N THR A 116 18.38 -6.49 10.54
CA THR A 116 17.76 -7.27 9.46
C THR A 116 17.56 -6.40 8.22
N ILE A 117 17.03 -5.19 8.37
CA ILE A 117 16.85 -4.24 7.26
C ILE A 117 18.20 -3.84 6.66
N ASN A 118 19.19 -3.53 7.50
CA ASN A 118 20.53 -3.13 7.05
C ASN A 118 21.22 -4.22 6.22
N TYR A 119 21.14 -5.49 6.65
CA TYR A 119 21.71 -6.61 5.90
C TYR A 119 20.99 -6.85 4.56
N LEU A 120 19.66 -6.72 4.54
CA LEU A 120 18.86 -6.89 3.33
C LEU A 120 19.16 -5.79 2.31
N GLU A 121 19.31 -4.56 2.78
CA GLU A 121 19.73 -3.44 1.94
C GLU A 121 21.16 -3.63 1.39
N ALA A 122 22.11 -4.05 2.23
CA ALA A 122 23.47 -4.35 1.80
C ALA A 122 23.51 -5.45 0.72
N PHE A 123 22.71 -6.50 0.90
CA PHE A 123 22.57 -7.58 -0.08
C PHE A 123 21.97 -7.09 -1.40
N ILE A 124 20.90 -6.28 -1.37
CA ILE A 124 20.31 -5.67 -2.57
C ILE A 124 21.32 -4.74 -3.26
N ARG A 125 22.12 -3.98 -2.51
CA ARG A 125 23.19 -3.12 -3.06
C ARG A 125 24.27 -3.95 -3.77
N LEU A 126 24.67 -5.08 -3.20
CA LEU A 126 25.59 -6.05 -3.80
C LEU A 126 25.02 -6.69 -5.07
N LEU A 127 23.75 -7.09 -5.05
CA LEU A 127 23.06 -7.59 -6.24
C LEU A 127 22.99 -6.54 -7.34
N ARG A 128 22.64 -5.30 -6.99
CA ARG A 128 22.61 -4.18 -7.94
C ARG A 128 23.98 -3.84 -8.48
N SER A 129 25.06 -3.93 -7.70
CA SER A 129 26.42 -3.67 -8.21
C SER A 129 26.89 -4.75 -9.18
N HIS A 130 26.52 -6.01 -8.94
CA HIS A 130 26.74 -7.10 -9.90
C HIS A 130 25.91 -6.94 -11.18
N LEU A 131 24.67 -6.45 -11.08
CA LEU A 131 23.81 -6.23 -12.24
C LEU A 131 24.14 -4.93 -13.00
N LYS A 132 24.64 -3.88 -12.34
CA LYS A 132 25.08 -2.62 -12.95
C LYS A 132 26.37 -2.74 -13.76
N GLY A 133 27.05 -3.88 -13.72
CA GLY A 133 28.01 -4.27 -14.77
C GLY A 133 27.39 -4.34 -16.17
N ALA A 134 26.05 -4.25 -16.30
CA ALA A 134 25.34 -4.42 -17.58
C ALA A 134 24.41 -3.26 -18.02
N ALA A 135 24.12 -2.21 -17.23
CA ALA A 135 23.36 -1.03 -17.73
C ALA A 135 23.35 0.15 -16.73
N SER A 136 23.62 1.37 -17.22
CA SER A 136 23.45 2.62 -16.48
C SER A 136 22.08 3.25 -16.75
N ILE A 137 21.29 3.48 -15.70
CA ILE A 137 20.17 4.43 -15.70
C ILE A 137 20.12 5.07 -14.31
N GLU A 138 20.29 6.40 -14.25
CA GLU A 138 20.04 7.22 -13.06
C GLU A 138 18.62 7.83 -13.14
N PRO A 139 17.84 7.87 -12.05
CA PRO A 139 16.59 8.61 -12.05
C PRO A 139 16.79 10.05 -11.55
N HIS A 140 16.38 11.00 -12.40
CA HIS A 140 16.18 12.40 -12.03
C HIS A 140 14.93 12.55 -11.15
N PHE A 141 15.07 13.24 -10.03
CA PHE A 141 13.99 13.60 -9.10
C PHE A 141 13.53 15.05 -9.34
N GLY A 142 12.22 15.27 -9.38
CA GLY A 142 11.58 16.58 -9.39
C GLY A 142 10.29 16.54 -8.57
N ASP A 143 9.96 17.64 -7.90
CA ASP A 143 8.88 17.79 -6.92
C ASP A 143 7.46 17.69 -7.52
N SER A 144 6.48 17.40 -6.64
CA SER A 144 5.01 17.29 -6.82
C SER A 144 4.43 15.88 -6.80
N ALA A 145 3.98 15.46 -5.62
CA ALA A 145 2.98 14.42 -5.45
C ALA A 145 2.05 14.85 -4.31
N GLN A 146 0.75 14.63 -4.48
CA GLN A 146 -0.28 15.12 -3.56
C GLN A 146 -0.83 13.94 -2.75
N ALA A 147 -0.66 13.99 -1.43
CA ALA A 147 -1.26 13.03 -0.51
C ALA A 147 -2.62 13.58 -0.02
N GLY A 148 -3.68 12.79 -0.15
CA GLY A 148 -5.00 13.10 0.41
C GLY A 148 -5.27 12.24 1.64
N LEU A 149 -5.63 12.89 2.76
CA LEU A 149 -6.14 12.20 3.94
C LEU A 149 -7.67 12.17 3.88
N MET A 150 -8.27 10.99 3.87
CA MET A 150 -9.71 10.82 3.92
C MET A 150 -10.10 10.28 5.30
N CYS A 151 -10.79 11.10 6.09
CA CYS A 151 -11.32 10.70 7.38
C CYS A 151 -12.80 10.36 7.22
N LEU A 152 -13.16 9.09 7.39
CA LEU A 152 -14.56 8.66 7.43
C LEU A 152 -15.04 8.78 8.87
N ARG A 153 -15.85 9.81 9.15
CA ARG A 153 -16.56 9.98 10.43
C ARG A 153 -17.99 9.56 10.24
N GLU A 154 -18.37 8.42 10.83
CA GLU A 154 -19.77 8.01 10.88
C GLU A 154 -20.50 8.89 11.91
N LYS A 155 -21.45 9.71 11.44
CA LYS A 155 -22.34 10.48 12.32
C LYS A 155 -23.55 9.61 12.63
N THR A 156 -23.63 9.09 13.86
CA THR A 156 -24.85 8.51 14.39
C THR A 156 -25.83 9.63 14.76
N HIS A 157 -27.05 9.56 14.20
CA HIS A 157 -28.22 10.33 14.62
C HIS A 157 -29.04 9.53 15.64
#